data_AF-A0A383ELU7-F1
#
_entry.id   AF-A0A383ELU7-F1
#
_cell.length_a   1.000
_cell.length_b   1.000
_cell.length_c   1.000
_cell.angle_alpha   90.00
_cell.angle_beta   90.00
_cell.angle_gamma   90.00
#
_symmetry.space_group_name_H-M   'P 1'
#
loop_
_entity.id
_entity.type
_entity.pdbx_description
1 polymer ?
#
loop_
_entity_poly.entity_id
_entity_poly.type
_entity_poly.pdbx_seq_one_letter_code
_entity_poly.pdbx_strand_id
1 'polypeptide(L)'
;MYHVILAGGSGSRFWPKSRKNAPKQLLKFLGEKTMIRMTYNRLLKIAAVDKILIVASEQLSKLIHKDIPEIPENNYIIEPSGKNTAPAIGLAALHIFKRDSNAIMGVYPA
;
A
#
# COMPACT_ATOMS: atom_id res chain seq x y z
N MET A 1 10.02 -13.76 -3.06
CA MET A 1 8.74 -13.42 -2.42
C MET A 1 8.46 -11.94 -2.66
N TYR A 2 7.21 -11.59 -2.91
CA TYR A 2 6.74 -10.20 -3.04
C TYR A 2 5.88 -9.84 -1.83
N HIS A 3 5.92 -8.58 -1.43
CA HIS A 3 5.21 -8.06 -0.25
C HIS A 3 4.25 -6.95 -0.69
N VAL A 4 2.96 -7.19 -0.52
CA VAL A 4 1.90 -6.28 -0.98
C VAL A 4 1.29 -5.58 0.21
N ILE A 5 1.42 -4.25 0.24
CA ILE A 5 0.73 -3.40 1.20
C ILE A 5 -0.60 -2.95 0.58
N LEU A 6 -1.72 -3.31 1.22
CA LEU A 6 -3.05 -2.86 0.84
C LEU A 6 -3.35 -1.51 1.50
N ALA A 7 -3.23 -0.44 0.73
CA ALA A 7 -3.50 0.92 1.15
C ALA A 7 -4.85 1.39 0.60
N GLY A 8 -5.93 0.93 1.23
CA GLY A 8 -7.31 1.27 0.86
C GLY A 8 -8.23 1.53 2.04
N GLY A 9 -9.38 2.12 1.75
CA GLY A 9 -10.44 2.44 2.73
C GLY A 9 -10.56 3.93 3.02
N SER A 10 -11.80 4.40 3.16
CA SER A 10 -12.18 5.80 3.32
C SER A 10 -11.80 6.43 4.66
N GLY A 11 -11.36 5.62 5.63
CA GLY A 11 -11.03 6.07 6.97
C GLY A 11 -12.20 6.72 7.73
N SER A 12 -13.45 6.45 7.34
CA SER A 12 -14.65 7.05 7.94
C SER A 12 -14.73 6.90 9.48
N ARG A 13 -14.19 5.81 10.03
CA ARG A 13 -14.14 5.54 11.47
C ARG A 13 -13.16 6.43 12.26
N PHE A 14 -12.23 7.09 11.57
CA PHE A 14 -11.25 8.02 12.16
C PHE A 14 -11.64 9.49 11.92
N TRP A 15 -12.86 9.76 11.47
CA TRP A 15 -13.38 11.12 11.42
C TRP A 15 -13.42 11.70 12.85
N PRO A 16 -12.98 12.95 13.10
CA PRO A 16 -12.63 13.98 12.11
C PRO A 16 -11.18 13.98 11.62
N LYS A 17 -10.28 13.17 12.20
CA LYS A 17 -8.86 13.12 11.78
C LYS A 17 -8.67 12.60 10.35
N SER A 18 -9.46 11.62 9.93
CA SER A 18 -9.46 11.14 8.55
C SER A 18 -10.32 12.07 7.66
N ARG A 19 -9.70 12.60 6.61
CA ARG A 19 -10.34 13.42 5.57
C ARG A 19 -10.04 12.81 4.21
N LYS A 20 -10.78 13.18 3.15
CA LYS A 20 -10.45 12.76 1.77
C LYS A 20 -8.99 13.07 1.41
N ASN A 21 -8.45 14.19 1.91
CA ASN A 21 -7.08 14.64 1.66
C ASN A 21 -6.07 14.17 2.73
N ALA A 22 -6.54 13.51 3.79
CA ALA A 22 -5.72 12.94 4.86
C ALA A 22 -6.26 11.54 5.23
N PRO A 23 -6.08 10.55 4.34
CA PRO A 23 -6.63 9.21 4.51
C PRO A 23 -5.91 8.47 5.64
N LYS A 24 -6.61 7.50 6.27
CA LYS A 24 -6.18 6.87 7.53
C LYS A 24 -4.73 6.36 7.50
N GLN A 25 -4.27 5.83 6.37
CA GLN A 25 -2.96 5.20 6.18
C GLN A 25 -1.82 6.20 6.37
N LEU A 26 -2.11 7.49 6.10
CA LEU A 26 -1.20 8.61 6.25
C LEU A 26 -1.37 9.32 7.60
N LEU A 27 -2.21 8.80 8.50
CA LEU A 27 -2.30 9.31 9.87
C LEU A 27 -1.09 8.83 10.67
N LYS A 28 -0.53 9.76 11.43
CA LYS A 28 0.53 9.54 12.41
C LYS A 28 -0.11 9.16 13.75
N PHE A 29 -0.55 7.91 13.89
CA PHE A 29 -1.28 7.45 15.08
C PHE A 29 -0.36 6.97 16.20
N LEU A 30 0.79 6.37 15.84
CA LEU A 30 1.76 5.78 16.78
C LEU A 30 3.13 6.47 16.66
N GLY A 31 3.15 7.78 16.89
CA GLY A 31 4.37 8.60 16.86
C GLY A 31 4.47 9.47 15.60
N GLU A 32 5.69 9.66 15.08
CA GLU A 32 5.97 10.66 14.03
C GLU A 32 5.80 10.15 12.59
N LYS A 33 5.67 8.84 12.40
CA LYS A 33 5.57 8.19 11.09
C LYS A 33 4.13 7.82 10.77
N THR A 34 3.77 7.84 9.48
CA THR A 34 2.49 7.34 9.00
C THR A 34 2.41 5.81 9.20
N MET A 35 1.20 5.25 9.35
CA MET A 35 1.05 3.80 9.51
C MET A 35 1.66 3.03 8.33
N ILE A 36 1.45 3.54 7.11
CA ILE A 36 2.03 2.92 5.91
C ILE A 36 3.55 2.98 5.90
N ARG A 37 4.16 4.09 6.34
CA ARG A 37 5.62 4.20 6.49
C ARG A 37 6.14 3.23 7.55
N MET A 38 5.41 3.01 8.64
CA MET A 38 5.77 2.00 9.64
C MET A 38 5.72 0.59 9.06
N THR A 39 4.69 0.26 8.28
CA THR A 39 4.56 -1.03 7.59
C THR A 39 5.69 -1.23 6.57
N TYR A 40 5.99 -0.23 5.75
CA TYR A 40 7.13 -0.24 4.83
C TYR A 40 8.47 -0.47 5.54
N ASN A 41 8.76 0.28 6.61
CA ASN A 41 10.02 0.13 7.37
C ASN A 41 10.18 -1.26 8.00
N ARG A 42 9.07 -1.94 8.37
CA ARG A 42 9.12 -3.32 8.85
C ARG A 42 9.48 -4.29 7.72
N LEU A 43 8.91 -4.10 6.53
CA LEU A 43 9.16 -4.94 5.36
C LEU A 43 10.59 -4.77 4.81
N LEU A 44 11.17 -3.57 4.87
CA LEU A 44 12.56 -3.33 4.46
C LEU A 44 13.60 -4.17 5.21
N LYS A 45 13.28 -4.66 6.42
CA LYS A 45 14.18 -5.54 7.18
C LYS A 45 14.28 -6.94 6.59
N ILE A 46 13.34 -7.34 5.73
CA ILE A 46 13.22 -8.70 5.21
C ILE A 46 13.08 -8.77 3.68
N ALA A 47 12.96 -7.64 3.00
CA ALA A 47 12.72 -7.57 1.57
C ALA A 47 13.46 -6.40 0.92
N ALA A 48 13.96 -6.62 -0.29
CA ALA A 48 14.43 -5.55 -1.14
C ALA A 48 13.27 -4.66 -1.61
N VAL A 49 13.57 -3.38 -1.87
CA VAL A 49 12.58 -2.35 -2.20
C VAL A 49 11.76 -2.73 -3.45
N ASP A 50 12.39 -3.35 -4.45
CA ASP A 50 11.75 -3.78 -5.70
C ASP A 50 10.70 -4.88 -5.48
N LYS A 51 10.75 -5.58 -4.34
CA LYS A 51 9.79 -6.62 -3.96
C LYS A 51 8.64 -6.11 -3.10
N ILE A 52 8.60 -4.81 -2.76
CA ILE A 52 7.52 -4.19 -1.99
C ILE A 52 6.59 -3.44 -2.95
N LEU A 53 5.32 -3.84 -3.00
CA LEU A 53 4.29 -3.24 -3.85
C LEU A 53 3.18 -2.62 -3.00
N ILE A 54 2.56 -1.58 -3.53
CA ILE A 54 1.44 -0.88 -2.89
C ILE A 54 0.23 -0.94 -3.79
N VAL A 55 -0.90 -1.41 -3.25
CA VAL A 55 -2.20 -1.36 -3.90
C VAL A 55 -2.98 -0.19 -3.31
N ALA A 56 -3.35 0.79 -4.13
CA ALA A 56 -4.03 2.00 -3.70
C ALA A 56 -4.83 2.64 -4.84
N SER A 57 -5.73 3.58 -4.52
CA SER A 57 -6.30 4.47 -5.53
C SER A 57 -5.26 5.45 -6.09
N GLU A 58 -5.51 6.03 -7.25
CA GLU A 58 -4.59 6.98 -7.89
C GLU A 58 -4.28 8.21 -7.02
N GLN A 59 -5.29 8.74 -6.32
CA GLN A 59 -5.07 9.88 -5.42
C GLN A 59 -4.20 9.48 -4.24
N LEU A 60 -4.42 8.29 -3.68
CA LEU A 60 -3.70 7.83 -2.50
C LEU A 60 -2.27 7.39 -2.84
N SER A 61 -2.04 6.78 -4.00
CA SER A 61 -0.68 6.43 -4.45
C SER A 61 0.22 7.66 -4.54
N LYS A 62 -0.28 8.77 -5.08
CA LYS A 62 0.44 10.06 -5.15
C LYS A 62 0.83 10.58 -3.77
N LEU A 63 -0.06 10.46 -2.78
CA LEU A 63 0.23 10.89 -1.41
C LEU A 63 1.23 9.94 -0.72
N ILE A 64 1.10 8.63 -0.93
CA ILE A 64 2.02 7.64 -0.38
C ILE A 64 3.40 7.78 -1.00
N HIS A 65 3.52 8.06 -2.30
CA HIS A 65 4.81 8.26 -2.94
C HIS A 65 5.52 9.51 -2.41
N LYS A 66 4.79 10.58 -2.10
CA LYS A 66 5.36 11.73 -1.37
C LYS A 66 5.84 11.35 0.04
N ASP A 67 5.10 10.48 0.73
CA ASP A 67 5.47 10.03 2.07
C ASP A 67 6.58 8.98 2.06
N ILE A 68 6.73 8.18 1.00
CA ILE A 68 7.67 7.07 0.80
C ILE A 68 8.24 7.11 -0.63
N PRO A 69 9.10 8.08 -0.97
CA PRO A 69 9.64 8.24 -2.32
C PRO A 69 10.59 7.11 -2.74
N GLU A 70 11.03 6.30 -1.78
CA GLU A 70 11.95 5.19 -2.01
C GLU A 70 11.29 4.02 -2.76
N ILE A 71 9.96 3.92 -2.77
CA ILE A 71 9.25 2.90 -3.54
C ILE A 71 9.17 3.34 -5.01
N PRO A 72 9.66 2.51 -5.96
CA PRO A 72 9.57 2.80 -7.39
C PRO A 72 8.11 3.01 -7.84
N GLU A 73 7.88 3.95 -8.75
CA GLU A 73 6.54 4.21 -9.30
C GLU A 73 5.89 2.95 -9.89
N ASN A 74 6.70 2.10 -10.54
CA ASN A 74 6.26 0.83 -11.11
C ASN A 74 5.76 -0.19 -10.07
N ASN A 75 5.98 0.04 -8.78
CA ASN A 75 5.51 -0.82 -7.69
C ASN A 75 4.17 -0.35 -7.09
N TYR A 76 3.59 0.72 -7.60
CA TYR A 76 2.22 1.12 -7.29
C TYR A 76 1.25 0.46 -8.27
N ILE A 77 0.32 -0.33 -7.71
CA ILE A 77 -0.79 -0.94 -8.42
C ILE A 77 -2.01 -0.09 -8.14
N ILE A 78 -2.48 0.61 -9.19
CA ILE A 78 -3.59 1.54 -9.08
C ILE A 78 -4.92 0.79 -9.18
N GLU A 79 -5.72 0.84 -8.13
CA GLU A 79 -7.08 0.32 -8.16
C GLU A 79 -8.01 1.29 -8.90
N PRO A 80 -8.77 0.84 -9.91
CA PRO A 80 -9.70 1.71 -10.64
C PRO A 80 -10.90 2.12 -9.78
N SER A 81 -11.27 1.29 -8.81
CA SER A 81 -12.32 1.58 -7.83
C SER A 81 -12.14 0.73 -6.58
N GLY A 82 -12.59 1.24 -5.43
CA GLY A 82 -12.55 0.48 -4.18
C GLY A 82 -13.56 -0.67 -4.19
N LYS A 83 -13.07 -1.90 -4.23
CA LYS A 83 -13.90 -3.13 -4.26
C LYS A 83 -13.61 -4.09 -3.10
N ASN A 84 -13.10 -3.56 -1.98
CA ASN A 84 -12.64 -4.31 -0.80
C ASN A 84 -11.41 -5.19 -1.06
N THR A 85 -11.07 -6.02 -0.07
CA THR A 85 -9.79 -6.73 0.02
C THR A 85 -9.57 -7.79 -1.06
N ALA A 86 -10.58 -8.61 -1.39
CA ALA A 86 -10.37 -9.73 -2.32
C ALA A 86 -10.01 -9.25 -3.74
N PRO A 87 -10.69 -8.26 -4.35
CA PRO A 87 -10.28 -7.71 -5.64
C PRO A 87 -8.91 -7.03 -5.62
N ALA A 88 -8.57 -6.34 -4.52
CA ALA A 88 -7.25 -5.72 -4.35
C ALA A 88 -6.12 -6.79 -4.36
N ILE A 89 -6.34 -7.90 -3.65
CA ILE A 89 -5.41 -9.05 -3.63
C ILE A 89 -5.33 -9.70 -5.02
N GLY A 90 -6.46 -9.94 -5.67
CA GLY A 90 -6.49 -10.53 -7.01
C GLY A 90 -5.75 -9.70 -8.05
N LEU A 91 -5.94 -8.37 -8.02
CA LEU A 91 -5.20 -7.45 -8.88
C LEU A 91 -3.69 -7.52 -8.61
N ALA A 92 -3.29 -7.49 -7.33
CA ALA A 92 -1.88 -7.62 -6.96
C ALA A 92 -1.27 -8.94 -7.44
N ALA A 93 -1.98 -10.05 -7.25
CA ALA A 93 -1.56 -11.37 -7.69
C ALA A 93 -1.37 -11.41 -9.22
N LEU A 94 -2.29 -10.85 -10.01
CA LEU A 94 -2.16 -10.78 -11.47
C LEU A 94 -0.95 -9.95 -11.91
N HIS A 95 -0.66 -8.84 -11.24
CA HIS A 95 0.53 -8.03 -11.52
C HIS A 95 1.82 -8.77 -11.19
N ILE A 96 1.87 -9.48 -10.06
CA ILE A 96 3.03 -10.27 -9.66
C ILE A 96 3.21 -11.48 -10.58
N PHE A 97 2.14 -12.19 -10.93
CA PHE A 97 2.17 -13.35 -11.83
C PHE A 97 2.78 -13.01 -13.19
N LYS A 98 2.50 -11.80 -13.72
CA LYS A 98 3.11 -11.32 -14.97
C LYS A 98 4.62 -11.05 -14.86
N ARG A 99 5.14 -10.79 -13.65
CA ARG A 99 6.56 -10.58 -13.38
C ARG A 99 7.29 -11.90 -13.05
N ASP A 100 6.63 -12.77 -12.31
CA ASP A 100 7.14 -14.05 -11.84
C ASP A 100 5.95 -14.97 -11.52
N SER A 101 5.74 -15.99 -12.35
CA SER A 101 4.59 -16.90 -12.25
C SER A 101 4.66 -17.85 -11.06
N ASN A 102 5.84 -18.02 -10.45
CA ASN A 102 6.07 -18.90 -9.29
C ASN A 102 6.27 -18.12 -7.99
N ALA A 103 6.01 -16.80 -8.01
CA ALA A 103 6.20 -15.93 -6.87
C ALA A 103 5.27 -16.27 -5.70
N ILE A 104 5.87 -16.31 -4.50
CA ILE A 104 5.12 -16.24 -3.23
C ILE A 104 4.77 -14.78 -2.94
N MET A 105 3.52 -14.51 -2.56
CA MET A 105 3.02 -13.18 -2.20
C MET A 105 2.58 -13.13 -0.73
N GLY A 106 3.17 -12.21 0.05
CA GLY A 106 2.68 -11.83 1.37
C GLY A 106 1.79 -10.59 1.28
N VAL A 107 0.67 -10.58 2.00
CA VAL A 107 -0.30 -9.46 1.98
C VAL A 107 -0.39 -8.83 3.36
N TYR A 108 -0.28 -7.51 3.41
CA TYR A 108 -0.24 -6.74 4.65
C TYR A 108 -1.22 -5.56 4.57
N PRO A 109 -2.09 -5.35 5.57
CA PRO A 109 -2.79 -4.07 5.68
C PRO A 109 -1.77 -2.96 5.96
N ALA A 110 -1.99 -1.79 5.36
CA ALA A 110 -1.20 -0.58 5.61
C ALA A 110 -1.24 -0.15 7.08
#